data_AF-A0A2H1X5N7-F1
#
_entry.id   AF-A0A2H1X5N7-F1
#
_cell.length_a   1.000
_cell.length_b   1.000
_cell.length_c   1.000
_cell.angle_alpha   90.00
_cell.angle_beta   90.00
_cell.angle_gamma   90.00
#
_symmetry.space_group_name_H-M   'P 1'
#
loop_
_entity.id
_entity.type
_entity.pdbx_description
1 polymer ?
#
loop_
_entity_poly.entity_id
_entity_poly.type
_entity_poly.pdbx_seq_one_letter_code
_entity_poly.pdbx_strand_id
1 'polypeptide(L)'
;MISAFAFHHDPQYFPEPQKFDPDRFSDENKHKINPNAYMPFGVGPRNCIGSRFALCEMKVITYQILRHMVLSPCEKTCIPAKLATDNMNLRLQGGHWLRFRLRK
;
A
#
# COMPACT_ATOMS: atom_id res chain seq x y z
N MET A 1 11.06 17.70 9.07
CA MET A 1 10.01 16.67 8.91
C MET A 1 10.33 15.89 7.66
N ILE A 2 10.37 14.55 7.70
CA ILE A 2 10.65 13.71 6.53
C ILE A 2 9.30 13.15 6.03
N SER A 3 8.92 13.49 4.80
CA SER A 3 7.66 13.03 4.20
C SER A 3 7.89 11.74 3.41
N ALA A 4 7.52 10.59 3.97
CA ALA A 4 7.56 9.32 3.24
C ALA A 4 6.73 9.38 1.94
N PHE A 5 5.57 10.06 1.97
CA PHE A 5 4.73 10.25 0.79
C PHE A 5 5.47 10.94 -0.35
N ALA A 6 6.26 11.99 -0.06
CA ALA A 6 7.03 12.71 -1.07
C ALA A 6 8.12 11.82 -1.68
N PHE A 7 8.92 11.14 -0.85
CA PHE A 7 9.97 10.23 -1.32
C PHE A 7 9.42 9.06 -2.15
N HIS A 8 8.29 8.47 -1.73
CA HIS A 8 7.67 7.34 -2.42
C HIS A 8 7.06 7.71 -3.78
N HIS A 9 6.78 9.00 -4.01
CA HIS A 9 6.25 9.50 -5.26
C HIS A 9 7.25 10.35 -6.07
N ASP A 10 8.52 10.37 -5.67
CA ASP A 10 9.56 11.09 -6.39
C ASP A 10 10.03 10.26 -7.60
N PRO A 11 9.90 10.77 -8.84
CA PRO A 11 10.32 10.06 -10.04
C PRO A 11 11.83 9.76 -10.09
N GLN A 12 12.66 10.46 -9.31
CA GLN A 12 14.08 10.16 -9.17
C GLN A 12 14.32 8.76 -8.58
N TYR A 13 13.47 8.34 -7.62
CA TYR A 13 13.60 7.05 -6.95
C TYR A 13 12.61 6.01 -7.48
N PHE A 14 11.45 6.46 -7.95
CA PHE A 14 10.37 5.61 -8.42
C PHE A 14 9.90 6.04 -9.81
N PRO A 15 10.42 5.45 -10.91
CA PRO A 15 9.91 5.70 -12.26
C PRO A 15 8.40 5.45 -12.34
N GLU A 16 7.64 6.31 -13.03
CA GLU A 16 6.17 6.27 -13.07
C GLU A 16 5.53 6.14 -11.66
N PRO A 17 5.80 7.08 -10.73
CA PRO A 17 5.48 6.90 -9.30
C PRO A 17 3.98 6.81 -8.99
N GLN A 18 3.12 7.30 -9.89
CA GLN A 18 1.66 7.27 -9.74
C GLN A 18 1.03 5.95 -10.21
N LYS A 19 1.81 5.08 -10.87
CA LYS A 19 1.35 3.78 -11.37
C LYS A 19 1.51 2.74 -10.27
N PHE A 20 0.43 2.02 -9.98
CA PHE A 20 0.50 0.84 -9.12
C PHE A 20 1.18 -0.31 -9.87
N ASP A 21 2.46 -0.52 -9.58
CA ASP A 21 3.31 -1.53 -10.20
C ASP A 21 3.97 -2.43 -9.13
N PRO A 22 3.37 -3.60 -8.84
CA PRO A 22 3.93 -4.57 -7.89
C PRO A 22 5.28 -5.14 -8.32
N ASP A 23 5.55 -5.25 -9.63
CA ASP A 23 6.75 -5.90 -10.15
C ASP A 23 8.02 -5.10 -9.86
N ARG A 24 7.88 -3.84 -9.44
CA ARG A 24 8.97 -3.03 -8.89
C ARG A 24 9.62 -3.68 -7.66
N PHE A 25 8.87 -4.46 -6.90
CA PHE A 25 9.30 -5.13 -5.68
C PHE A 25 9.53 -6.64 -5.86
N SER A 26 9.52 -7.14 -7.10
CA SER A 26 9.86 -8.52 -7.44
C SER A 26 11.29 -8.88 -7.05
N ASP A 27 11.62 -10.17 -7.02
CA ASP A 27 12.98 -10.63 -6.70
C ASP A 27 14.02 -10.11 -7.69
N GLU A 28 13.63 -9.96 -8.96
CA GLU A 28 14.43 -9.43 -10.05
C GLU A 28 14.69 -7.92 -9.90
N ASN A 29 13.73 -7.15 -9.37
CA ASN A 29 13.82 -5.68 -9.33
C ASN A 29 14.11 -5.09 -7.95
N LYS A 30 13.90 -5.82 -6.85
CA LYS A 30 14.01 -5.28 -5.47
C LYS A 30 15.38 -4.66 -5.15
N HIS A 31 16.44 -5.12 -5.82
CA HIS A 31 17.79 -4.57 -5.65
C HIS A 31 17.93 -3.13 -6.19
N LYS A 32 17.00 -2.68 -7.05
CA LYS A 32 16.94 -1.31 -7.60
C LYS A 32 16.29 -0.32 -6.62
N ILE A 33 15.61 -0.80 -5.58
CA ILE A 33 14.95 0.06 -4.60
C ILE A 33 15.99 0.71 -3.69
N ASN A 34 15.96 2.04 -3.62
CA ASN A 34 16.80 2.77 -2.68
C ASN A 34 16.23 2.64 -1.24
N PRO A 35 16.95 2.00 -0.31
CA PRO A 35 16.46 1.77 1.05
C PRO A 35 16.28 3.06 1.86
N ASN A 36 16.96 4.14 1.47
CA ASN A 36 16.84 5.45 2.11
C ASN A 36 15.66 6.26 1.56
N ALA A 37 15.11 5.89 0.39
CA ALA A 37 13.89 6.50 -0.15
C ALA A 37 12.64 5.69 0.25
N TYR A 38 12.75 4.36 0.34
CA TYR A 38 11.63 3.49 0.70
C TYR A 38 11.53 3.20 2.21
N MET A 39 10.89 4.10 2.94
CA MET A 39 10.73 4.03 4.41
C MET A 39 9.28 3.82 4.93
N PRO A 40 8.51 2.80 4.48
CA PRO A 40 7.10 2.62 4.85
C PRO A 40 6.86 2.36 6.34
N PHE A 41 7.89 1.89 7.07
CA PHE A 41 7.85 1.62 8.50
C PHE A 41 8.81 2.51 9.30
N GLY A 42 9.29 3.62 8.69
CA GLY A 42 10.36 4.44 9.25
C GLY A 42 11.74 3.74 9.22
N VAL A 43 12.76 4.46 9.67
CA VAL A 43 14.16 4.01 9.69
C VAL A 43 14.83 4.37 11.03
N GLY A 44 15.88 3.63 11.40
CA GLY A 44 16.64 3.87 12.63
C GLY A 44 15.99 3.31 13.91
N PRO A 45 16.49 3.70 15.10
CA PRO A 45 16.09 3.12 16.39
C PRO A 45 14.62 3.32 16.79
N ARG A 46 13.91 4.22 16.09
CA ARG A 46 12.50 4.56 16.30
C ARG A 46 11.61 4.12 15.13
N ASN A 47 12.06 3.17 14.32
CA ASN A 47 11.22 2.56 13.30
C ASN A 47 10.06 1.78 13.95
N CYS A 48 9.11 1.36 13.11
CA CYS A 48 7.97 0.59 13.58
C CYS A 48 8.40 -0.79 14.08
N ILE A 49 8.34 -0.97 15.40
CA ILE A 49 8.60 -2.24 16.08
C ILE A 49 7.65 -3.36 15.62
N GLY A 50 6.44 -3.01 15.18
CA GLY A 50 5.42 -3.94 14.69
C GLY A 50 5.54 -4.32 13.22
N SER A 51 6.52 -3.80 12.47
CA SER A 51 6.62 -3.99 11.01
C SER A 51 6.58 -5.46 10.57
N ARG A 52 7.30 -6.34 11.26
CA ARG A 52 7.32 -7.78 10.97
C ARG A 52 5.97 -8.45 11.27
N PHE A 53 5.32 -8.05 12.36
CA PHE A 53 4.00 -8.56 12.72
C PHE A 53 2.95 -8.12 11.70
N ALA A 54 2.90 -6.83 11.38
CA ALA A 54 1.98 -6.27 10.39
C ALA A 54 2.14 -6.94 9.01
N LEU A 55 3.37 -7.17 8.56
CA LEU A 55 3.60 -7.88 7.29
C LEU A 55 3.13 -9.34 7.33
N CYS A 56 3.30 -10.04 8.45
CA CYS A 56 2.79 -11.40 8.63
C CYS A 56 1.26 -11.42 8.60
N GLU A 57 0.64 -10.59 9.44
CA GLU A 57 -0.81 -10.47 9.56
C GLU A 57 -1.46 -10.09 8.22
N MET A 58 -0.93 -9.08 7.52
CA MET A 58 -1.46 -8.65 6.23
C MET A 58 -1.35 -9.72 5.16
N LYS A 59 -0.27 -10.51 5.15
CA LYS A 59 -0.13 -11.65 4.22
C LYS A 59 -1.16 -12.74 4.51
N VAL A 60 -1.37 -13.08 5.78
CA VAL A 60 -2.37 -14.08 6.20
C VAL A 60 -3.78 -13.61 5.83
N ILE A 61 -4.15 -12.38 6.18
CA ILE A 61 -5.46 -11.81 5.86
C ILE A 61 -5.68 -11.79 4.34
N THR A 62 -4.70 -11.30 3.58
CA THR A 62 -4.79 -11.24 2.11
C THR A 62 -4.97 -12.64 1.52
N TYR A 63 -4.20 -13.62 1.99
CA TYR A 63 -4.34 -15.01 1.57
C TYR A 63 -5.74 -15.58 1.87
N GLN A 64 -6.27 -15.38 3.08
CA GLN A 64 -7.59 -15.88 3.47
C GLN A 64 -8.70 -15.25 2.62
N ILE A 65 -8.61 -13.94 2.40
CA ILE A 65 -9.54 -13.20 1.56
C ILE A 65 -9.51 -13.75 0.12
N LEU A 66 -8.34 -13.87 -0.50
CA LEU A 66 -8.21 -14.34 -1.89
C LEU A 66 -8.56 -15.83 -2.07
N ARG A 67 -8.36 -16.64 -1.02
CA ARG A 67 -8.74 -18.06 -1.01
C ARG A 67 -10.26 -18.24 -1.01
N HIS A 68 -10.97 -17.45 -0.21
CA HIS A 68 -12.40 -17.67 0.05
C HIS A 68 -13.32 -16.67 -0.65
N MET A 69 -12.80 -15.57 -1.18
CA MET A 69 -13.60 -14.47 -1.71
C MET A 69 -13.02 -13.90 -3.01
N VAL A 70 -13.90 -13.31 -3.80
CA VAL A 70 -13.60 -12.48 -4.97
C VAL A 70 -14.05 -11.06 -4.67
N LEU A 71 -13.13 -10.10 -4.85
CA LEU A 71 -13.36 -8.69 -4.59
C LEU A 71 -13.62 -7.97 -5.90
N SER A 72 -14.57 -7.03 -5.88
CA SER A 72 -14.88 -6.18 -7.02
C SER A 72 -15.34 -4.80 -6.54
N PRO A 73 -15.18 -3.75 -7.38
CA PRO A 73 -15.80 -2.45 -7.10
C PRO A 73 -17.31 -2.55 -6.93
N CYS A 74 -17.88 -1.61 -6.19
CA CYS A 74 -19.32 -1.37 -6.09
C CYS A 74 -19.63 0.09 -6.39
N GLU A 75 -20.92 0.44 -6.34
CA GLU A 75 -21.47 1.75 -6.61
C GLU A 75 -20.87 2.85 -5.70
N LYS A 76 -20.36 2.46 -4.52
CA LYS A 76 -19.72 3.37 -3.55
C LYS A 76 -18.19 3.40 -3.63
N THR A 77 -17.57 2.57 -4.47
CA THR A 77 -16.10 2.52 -4.57
C THR A 77 -15.57 3.80 -5.22
N CYS A 78 -14.63 4.48 -4.56
CA CYS A 78 -14.00 5.69 -5.08
C CYS A 78 -13.03 5.36 -6.23
N ILE A 79 -13.46 5.55 -7.47
CA ILE A 79 -12.66 5.34 -8.69
C ILE A 79 -12.78 6.59 -9.58
N PRO A 80 -11.67 7.29 -9.91
CA PRO A 80 -10.31 7.05 -9.43
C PRO A 80 -10.19 7.32 -7.93
N ALA A 81 -9.27 6.62 -7.26
CA ALA A 81 -9.04 6.77 -5.83
C ALA A 81 -8.61 8.20 -5.49
N LYS A 82 -9.31 8.84 -4.54
CA LYS A 82 -8.96 10.16 -3.99
C LYS A 82 -8.71 10.04 -2.49
N LEU A 83 -7.65 10.67 -2.00
CA LEU A 83 -7.35 10.71 -0.57
C LEU A 83 -8.23 11.73 0.14
N ALA A 84 -8.72 11.39 1.34
CA ALA A 84 -9.38 12.33 2.22
C ALA A 84 -8.34 13.33 2.79
N THR A 85 -8.72 14.60 2.91
CA THR A 85 -7.85 15.69 3.41
C THR A 85 -8.30 16.23 4.76
N ASP A 86 -9.20 15.53 5.43
CA ASP A 86 -9.84 15.92 6.69
C ASP A 86 -8.98 15.61 7.92
N ASN A 87 -8.00 14.70 7.81
CA ASN A 87 -7.02 14.43 8.86
C ASN A 87 -5.71 13.84 8.31
N MET A 88 -4.78 13.53 9.20
CA MET A 88 -3.44 13.03 8.85
C MET A 88 -3.40 11.55 8.41
N ASN A 89 -4.50 10.80 8.54
CA ASN A 89 -4.53 9.40 8.15
C ASN A 89 -4.77 9.27 6.65
N LEU A 90 -3.97 8.46 5.96
CA LEU A 90 -4.20 8.13 4.55
C LEU A 90 -5.45 7.26 4.42
N ARG A 91 -6.56 7.87 4.02
CA ARG A 91 -7.86 7.20 3.79
C ARG A 91 -8.43 7.60 2.44
N LEU A 92 -9.31 6.76 1.91
CA LEU A 92 -10.08 7.13 0.72
C LEU A 92 -11.20 8.11 1.08
N GLN A 93 -11.40 9.10 0.23
CA GLN A 93 -12.55 9.99 0.31
C GLN A 93 -13.84 9.18 0.20
N GLY A 94 -14.75 9.36 1.17
CA GLY A 94 -16.02 8.63 1.20
C GLY A 94 -15.95 7.19 1.75
N GLY A 95 -14.78 6.71 2.17
CA GLY A 95 -14.58 5.41 2.81
C GLY A 95 -14.07 4.30 1.87
N HIS A 96 -13.85 3.11 2.45
CA HIS A 96 -13.25 1.96 1.77
C HIS A 96 -14.32 0.93 1.40
N TRP A 97 -14.98 1.14 0.27
CA TRP A 97 -16.10 0.29 -0.18
C TRP A 97 -15.65 -0.71 -1.25
N LEU A 98 -15.91 -1.99 -1.02
CA LEU A 98 -15.70 -3.10 -1.96
C LEU A 98 -16.84 -4.11 -1.84
N ARG A 99 -17.17 -4.78 -2.95
CA ARG A 99 -18.11 -5.90 -2.97
C ARG A 99 -17.36 -7.21 -2.81
N PHE A 100 -17.79 -8.02 -1.84
CA PHE A 100 -17.26 -9.36 -1.57
C PHE A 100 -18.25 -10.41 -2.09
N ARG A 101 -17.73 -11.42 -2.80
CA ARG A 101 -18.48 -12.62 -3.19
C ARG A 101 -17.69 -13.84 -2.76
N LEU A 102 -18.36 -14.85 -2.19
CA LEU A 102 -17.69 -16.12 -1.87
C LEU A 102 -17.18 -16.77 -3.15
N ARG A 103 -15.94 -17.28 -3.08
CA ARG A 103 -15.31 -18.05 -4.14
C ARG A 103 -15.87 -19.47 -4.09
N LYS A 104 -16.45 -19.92 -5.21
CA LYS A 104 -16.90 -21.31 -5.39
C LYS A 104 -15.71 -22.23 -5.61
#